data_AF-A0A4Q0S953-F1
#
_entry.id   AF-A0A4Q0S953-F1
#
_cell.length_a   1.000
_cell.length_b   1.000
_cell.length_c   1.000
_cell.angle_alpha   90.00
_cell.angle_beta   90.00
_cell.angle_gamma   90.00
#
_symmetry.space_group_name_H-M   'P 1'
#
loop_
_entity.id
_entity.type
_entity.pdbx_description
1 polymer ?
#
loop_
_entity_poly.entity_id
_entity_poly.type
_entity_poly.pdbx_seq_one_letter_code
_entity_poly.pdbx_strand_id
1 'polypeptide(L)'
;MDDALYGTRDKRGNWMPNKRPERAPIFVWPVQPKKILRWLPGYLLPWNALYFAISLVSWIYLTPTLDTMREFRADWILLILLRNAGLTLVVYGSFHFILYVQRRQQTNFKYNAKWPDTDNTTFMFGSQTAENVFWTMCSGVPVWTAYEAFVWWMYANGYVPYVDFGTHPVYCAVLVLVMPAWRELHFYLIHRLIHMGPLYHIVHKVHHKNVNPGPWSGLSMSPLEHIAYFSGVLIHFVVPSHPVHAMFQLMHAGLSAAKSHTGFDRVVVDDATAINTDNFYHYLHHKYFEVNYGERRIPLDEWFGTAHDGSPEADERMYKRIKAKKWARGS
;
A
#
# COMPACT_ATOMS: atom_id res chain seq x y z
N MET A 1 -12.87 -11.24 -21.39
CA MET A 1 -12.44 -9.83 -21.60
C MET A 1 -11.06 -9.75 -22.28
N ASP A 2 -10.91 -8.98 -23.35
CA ASP A 2 -9.65 -8.77 -24.11
C ASP A 2 -8.87 -7.52 -23.62
N ASP A 3 -7.61 -7.67 -23.21
CA ASP A 3 -6.78 -6.55 -22.73
C ASP A 3 -6.23 -5.64 -23.85
N ALA A 4 -6.24 -6.08 -25.11
CA ALA A 4 -5.79 -5.26 -26.23
C ALA A 4 -6.68 -4.02 -26.45
N LEU A 5 -7.92 -4.07 -25.96
CA LEU A 5 -8.85 -2.94 -25.96
C LEU A 5 -8.48 -1.86 -24.93
N TYR A 6 -7.67 -2.20 -23.93
CA TYR A 6 -7.39 -1.37 -22.76
C TYR A 6 -5.92 -0.95 -22.65
N GLY A 7 -5.03 -1.54 -23.44
CA GLY A 7 -3.61 -1.30 -23.35
C GLY A 7 -2.85 -1.87 -24.53
N THR A 8 -1.52 -1.75 -24.47
CA THR A 8 -0.61 -2.27 -25.48
C THR A 8 0.46 -3.13 -24.82
N ARG A 9 1.06 -4.05 -25.60
CA ARG A 9 2.19 -4.86 -25.15
C ARG A 9 3.46 -4.47 -25.88
N ASP A 10 4.58 -4.44 -25.15
CA ASP A 10 5.90 -4.30 -25.77
C ASP A 10 6.39 -5.64 -26.36
N LYS A 11 7.55 -5.62 -27.03
CA LYS A 11 8.17 -6.81 -27.63
C LYS A 11 8.55 -7.88 -26.60
N ARG A 12 8.64 -7.54 -25.31
CA ARG A 12 8.93 -8.46 -24.20
C ARG A 12 7.64 -8.99 -23.55
N GLY A 13 6.48 -8.61 -24.07
CA GLY A 13 5.17 -8.99 -23.57
C GLY A 13 4.69 -8.16 -22.37
N ASN A 14 5.42 -7.13 -21.95
CA ASN A 14 4.99 -6.28 -20.85
C ASN A 14 3.77 -5.46 -21.28
N TRP A 15 2.73 -5.46 -20.45
CA TRP A 15 1.50 -4.76 -20.72
C TRP A 15 1.52 -3.35 -20.10
N MET A 16 1.00 -2.39 -20.85
CA MET A 16 0.83 -0.99 -20.43
C MET A 16 -0.60 -0.53 -20.70
N PRO A 17 -1.30 0.07 -19.72
CA PRO A 17 -2.63 0.60 -19.93
C PRO A 17 -2.62 1.81 -20.86
N ASN A 18 -3.66 1.95 -21.70
CA ASN A 18 -3.92 3.16 -22.48
C ASN A 18 -4.27 4.34 -21.55
N LYS A 19 -4.98 4.04 -20.46
CA LYS A 19 -5.30 5.01 -19.43
C LYS A 19 -4.07 5.29 -18.58
N ARG A 20 -3.57 6.52 -18.66
CA ARG A 20 -2.46 6.97 -17.83
C ARG A 20 -2.89 7.18 -16.37
N PRO A 21 -1.97 7.06 -15.41
CA PRO A 21 -2.25 7.41 -14.03
C PRO A 21 -2.60 8.91 -13.91
N GLU A 22 -3.81 9.22 -13.44
CA GLU A 22 -4.29 10.59 -13.21
C GLU A 22 -4.27 10.97 -11.73
N ARG A 23 -3.91 12.21 -11.42
CA ARG A 23 -3.96 12.72 -10.03
C ARG A 23 -5.40 13.00 -9.58
N ALA A 24 -5.62 12.98 -8.27
CA ALA A 24 -6.88 13.43 -7.70
C ALA A 24 -7.14 14.93 -8.04
N PRO A 25 -8.39 15.33 -8.30
CA PRO A 25 -8.72 16.71 -8.68
C PRO A 25 -8.67 17.70 -7.50
N ILE A 26 -8.23 17.27 -6.31
CA ILE A 26 -8.18 18.08 -5.08
C ILE A 26 -7.14 19.19 -5.19
N PHE A 27 -5.98 18.90 -5.78
CA PHE A 27 -4.84 19.82 -5.86
C PHE A 27 -4.71 20.49 -7.24
N VAL A 28 -5.83 20.65 -7.94
CA VAL A 28 -5.87 21.31 -9.26
C VAL A 28 -6.43 22.73 -9.10
N TRP A 29 -5.64 23.73 -9.50
CA TRP A 29 -6.05 25.14 -9.51
C TRP A 29 -6.45 25.59 -10.92
N PRO A 30 -7.53 26.38 -11.09
CA PRO A 30 -8.51 26.75 -10.05
C PRO A 30 -9.31 25.53 -9.56
N VAL A 31 -9.80 25.58 -8.30
CA VAL A 31 -10.56 24.48 -7.68
C VAL A 31 -11.73 24.07 -8.57
N GLN A 32 -11.93 22.75 -8.74
CA GLN A 32 -12.92 22.19 -9.66
C GLN A 32 -13.97 21.34 -8.92
N PRO A 33 -14.97 21.96 -8.22
CA PRO A 33 -15.88 21.24 -7.33
C PRO A 33 -16.62 20.08 -8.00
N LYS A 34 -17.08 20.28 -9.25
CA LYS A 34 -17.76 19.23 -10.02
C LYS A 34 -16.87 18.01 -10.26
N LYS A 35 -15.56 18.19 -10.47
CA LYS A 35 -14.63 17.06 -10.64
C LYS A 35 -14.35 16.37 -9.31
N ILE A 36 -14.21 17.12 -8.22
CA ILE A 36 -14.04 16.56 -6.87
C ILE A 36 -15.26 15.70 -6.50
N LEU A 37 -16.48 16.21 -6.70
CA LEU A 37 -17.72 15.46 -6.43
C LEU A 37 -17.83 14.18 -7.27
N ARG A 38 -17.43 14.21 -8.54
CA ARG A 38 -17.41 13.01 -9.39
C ARG A 38 -16.32 12.01 -9.02
N TRP A 39 -15.22 12.47 -8.42
CA TRP A 39 -14.12 11.63 -7.98
C TRP A 39 -14.39 10.96 -6.63
N LEU A 40 -15.14 11.63 -5.75
CA LEU A 40 -15.40 11.18 -4.37
C LEU A 40 -15.95 9.75 -4.25
N PRO A 41 -16.90 9.28 -5.09
CA PRO A 41 -17.35 7.88 -5.02
C PRO A 41 -16.22 6.87 -5.22
N GLY A 42 -15.30 7.12 -6.16
CA GLY A 42 -14.15 6.24 -6.39
C GLY A 42 -13.06 6.35 -5.32
N TYR A 43 -13.02 7.46 -4.59
CA TYR A 43 -12.20 7.58 -3.39
C TYR A 43 -12.74 6.72 -2.24
N LEU A 44 -14.07 6.66 -2.09
CA LEU A 44 -14.71 5.90 -1.00
C LEU A 44 -14.82 4.41 -1.35
N LEU A 45 -15.25 4.07 -2.57
CA LEU A 45 -15.64 2.73 -2.96
C LEU A 45 -14.72 2.15 -4.07
N PRO A 46 -14.54 0.81 -4.10
CA PRO A 46 -14.92 -0.13 -3.04
C PRO A 46 -13.87 -0.23 -1.92
N TRP A 47 -12.62 0.15 -2.20
CA TRP A 47 -11.46 -0.25 -1.41
C TRP A 47 -11.40 0.41 -0.03
N ASN A 48 -11.53 1.74 0.05
CA ASN A 48 -11.47 2.42 1.34
C ASN A 48 -12.63 2.01 2.25
N ALA A 49 -13.84 1.86 1.69
CA ALA A 49 -15.00 1.34 2.42
C ALA A 49 -14.79 -0.10 2.89
N LEU A 50 -14.20 -0.97 2.07
CA LEU A 50 -13.88 -2.35 2.47
C LEU A 50 -12.90 -2.37 3.65
N TYR A 51 -11.80 -1.62 3.58
CA TYR A 51 -10.84 -1.56 4.68
C TYR A 51 -11.45 -0.95 5.93
N PHE A 52 -12.30 0.07 5.80
CA PHE A 52 -13.01 0.66 6.94
C PHE A 52 -14.01 -0.33 7.57
N ALA A 53 -14.75 -1.10 6.75
CA ALA A 53 -15.65 -2.13 7.23
C ALA A 53 -14.91 -3.24 7.98
N ILE A 54 -13.79 -3.73 7.45
CA ILE A 54 -12.91 -4.69 8.14
C ILE A 54 -12.43 -4.11 9.47
N SER A 55 -12.10 -2.81 9.50
CA SER A 55 -11.63 -2.12 10.71
C SER A 55 -12.72 -2.00 11.77
N LEU A 56 -13.95 -1.64 11.37
CA LEU A 56 -15.11 -1.59 12.26
C LEU A 56 -15.42 -2.97 12.85
N VAL A 57 -15.51 -4.00 12.00
CA VAL A 57 -15.76 -5.38 12.45
C VAL A 57 -14.64 -5.84 13.39
N SER A 58 -13.38 -5.56 13.04
CA SER A 58 -12.24 -5.95 13.87
C SER A 58 -12.24 -5.22 15.21
N TRP A 59 -12.57 -3.92 15.23
CA TRP A 59 -12.65 -3.13 16.45
C TRP A 59 -13.79 -3.61 17.37
N ILE A 60 -14.97 -3.89 16.81
CA ILE A 60 -16.16 -4.24 17.60
C ILE A 60 -16.09 -5.69 18.11
N TYR A 61 -15.64 -6.63 17.28
CA TYR A 61 -15.78 -8.07 17.56
C TYR A 61 -14.46 -8.80 17.77
N LEU A 62 -13.35 -8.27 17.25
CA LEU A 62 -12.05 -8.96 17.21
C LEU A 62 -10.95 -8.15 17.90
N THR A 63 -11.33 -7.23 18.78
CA THR A 63 -10.43 -6.45 19.62
C THR A 63 -10.97 -6.50 21.06
N PRO A 64 -10.11 -6.77 22.05
CA PRO A 64 -10.55 -6.77 23.44
C PRO A 64 -11.07 -5.40 23.88
N THR A 65 -11.75 -5.37 25.02
CA THR A 65 -12.15 -4.10 25.65
C THR A 65 -10.92 -3.28 26.06
N LEU A 66 -11.07 -1.95 26.07
CA LEU A 66 -9.99 -1.06 26.52
C LEU A 66 -9.51 -1.41 27.93
N ASP A 67 -10.42 -1.79 28.84
CA ASP A 67 -10.03 -2.18 30.21
C ASP A 67 -9.09 -3.40 30.22
N THR A 68 -9.31 -4.38 29.34
CA THR A 68 -8.43 -5.56 29.22
C THR A 68 -7.03 -5.17 28.74
N MET A 69 -6.93 -4.12 27.92
CA MET A 69 -5.69 -3.70 27.27
C MET A 69 -4.88 -2.68 28.08
N ARG A 70 -5.27 -2.38 29.34
CA ARG A 70 -4.49 -1.52 30.24
C ARG A 70 -3.12 -2.07 30.60
N GLU A 71 -3.01 -3.40 30.63
CA GLU A 71 -1.75 -4.11 30.87
C GLU A 71 -1.42 -5.01 29.68
N PHE A 72 -0.13 -5.09 29.32
CA PHE A 72 0.31 -6.02 28.29
C PHE A 72 0.19 -7.45 28.79
N ARG A 73 -0.60 -8.24 28.07
CA ARG A 73 -0.77 -9.67 28.34
C ARG A 73 -0.68 -10.46 27.04
N ALA A 74 -0.06 -11.62 27.12
CA ALA A 74 0.21 -12.45 25.96
C ALA A 74 -1.07 -12.96 25.27
N ASP A 75 -2.14 -13.19 26.04
CA ASP A 75 -3.42 -13.70 25.54
C ASP A 75 -4.06 -12.78 24.49
N TRP A 76 -4.24 -11.50 24.82
CA TRP A 76 -4.89 -10.57 23.91
C TRP A 76 -3.96 -10.10 22.77
N ILE A 77 -2.65 -9.99 23.03
CA ILE A 77 -1.67 -9.71 21.97
C ILE A 77 -1.66 -10.85 20.95
N LEU A 78 -1.71 -12.11 21.41
CA LEU A 78 -1.79 -13.28 20.54
C LEU A 78 -3.10 -13.29 19.74
N LEU A 79 -4.23 -12.90 20.34
CA LEU A 79 -5.48 -12.73 19.61
C LEU A 79 -5.34 -11.74 18.45
N ILE A 80 -4.75 -10.57 18.69
CA ILE A 80 -4.49 -9.56 17.64
C ILE A 80 -3.52 -10.11 16.59
N LEU A 81 -2.47 -10.82 17.00
CA LEU A 81 -1.52 -11.45 16.08
C LEU A 81 -2.22 -12.44 15.15
N LEU A 82 -3.02 -13.36 15.72
CA LEU A 82 -3.75 -14.37 14.96
C LEU A 82 -4.79 -13.73 14.03
N ARG A 83 -5.47 -12.68 14.48
CA ARG A 83 -6.41 -11.91 13.65
C ARG A 83 -5.70 -11.24 12.47
N ASN A 84 -4.59 -10.52 12.71
CA ASN A 84 -3.84 -9.85 11.65
C ASN A 84 -3.22 -10.86 10.67
N ALA A 85 -2.71 -11.97 11.17
CA ALA A 85 -2.23 -13.09 10.36
C ALA A 85 -3.36 -13.69 9.51
N GLY A 86 -4.53 -13.95 10.10
CA GLY A 86 -5.70 -14.49 9.40
C GLY A 86 -6.21 -13.56 8.31
N LEU A 87 -6.36 -12.26 8.60
CA LEU A 87 -6.75 -11.25 7.61
C LEU A 87 -5.72 -11.15 6.48
N THR A 88 -4.42 -11.18 6.81
CA THR A 88 -3.35 -11.17 5.82
C THR A 88 -3.41 -12.41 4.93
N LEU A 89 -3.53 -13.61 5.49
CA LEU A 89 -3.68 -14.87 4.75
C LEU A 89 -4.89 -14.82 3.82
N VAL A 90 -6.04 -14.32 4.31
CA VAL A 90 -7.25 -14.22 3.49
C VAL A 90 -7.04 -13.23 2.34
N VAL A 91 -6.57 -12.01 2.60
CA VAL A 91 -6.47 -10.96 1.56
C VAL A 91 -5.35 -11.29 0.57
N TYR A 92 -4.13 -11.50 1.06
CA TYR A 92 -2.95 -11.75 0.22
C TYR A 92 -3.05 -13.12 -0.45
N GLY A 93 -3.48 -14.14 0.29
CA GLY A 93 -3.69 -15.48 -0.22
C GLY A 93 -4.78 -15.54 -1.28
N SER A 94 -5.89 -14.79 -1.14
CA SER A 94 -6.94 -14.76 -2.18
C SER A 94 -6.43 -14.15 -3.48
N PHE A 95 -5.77 -12.99 -3.43
CA PHE A 95 -5.16 -12.40 -4.64
C PHE A 95 -4.13 -13.34 -5.26
N HIS A 96 -3.27 -13.95 -4.45
CA HIS A 96 -2.24 -14.85 -4.93
C HIS A 96 -2.85 -16.11 -5.55
N PHE A 97 -3.83 -16.73 -4.87
CA PHE A 97 -4.49 -17.93 -5.35
C PHE A 97 -5.20 -17.70 -6.68
N ILE A 98 -5.98 -16.63 -6.80
CA ILE A 98 -6.73 -16.33 -8.02
C ILE A 98 -5.79 -16.00 -9.19
N LEU A 99 -4.79 -15.13 -8.96
CA LEU A 99 -3.96 -14.56 -10.04
C LEU A 99 -2.73 -15.40 -10.38
N TYR A 100 -2.15 -16.11 -9.41
CA TYR A 100 -0.84 -16.78 -9.55
C TYR A 100 -0.92 -18.30 -9.47
N VAL A 101 -1.91 -18.86 -8.76
CA VAL A 101 -2.11 -20.33 -8.65
C VAL A 101 -3.12 -20.80 -9.70
N GLN A 102 -4.36 -20.32 -9.64
CA GLN A 102 -5.39 -20.68 -10.63
C GLN A 102 -5.12 -20.08 -12.01
N ARG A 103 -4.49 -18.90 -12.04
CA ARG A 103 -4.14 -18.16 -13.27
C ARG A 103 -5.33 -18.04 -14.24
N ARG A 104 -6.54 -17.81 -13.73
CA ARG A 104 -7.77 -17.79 -14.56
C ARG A 104 -7.68 -16.81 -15.73
N GLN A 105 -7.06 -15.66 -15.50
CA GLN A 105 -6.84 -14.63 -16.52
C GLN A 105 -5.46 -14.72 -17.20
N GLN A 106 -4.67 -15.76 -16.93
CA GLN A 106 -3.31 -15.94 -17.46
C GLN A 106 -2.49 -14.64 -17.34
N THR A 107 -1.94 -14.13 -18.44
CA THR A 107 -1.20 -12.87 -18.49
C THR A 107 -2.07 -11.67 -18.86
N ASN A 108 -3.38 -11.84 -19.06
CA ASN A 108 -4.32 -10.76 -19.38
C ASN A 108 -4.22 -9.66 -18.32
N PHE A 109 -3.98 -8.41 -18.73
CA PHE A 109 -3.72 -7.25 -17.86
C PHE A 109 -2.47 -7.35 -16.95
N LYS A 110 -1.59 -8.34 -17.12
CA LYS A 110 -0.34 -8.49 -16.35
C LYS A 110 0.73 -7.55 -16.88
N TYR A 111 1.24 -6.65 -16.03
CA TYR A 111 2.22 -5.64 -16.45
C TYR A 111 3.53 -6.24 -16.94
N ASN A 112 4.04 -7.26 -16.26
CA ASN A 112 5.21 -8.03 -16.69
C ASN A 112 4.75 -9.42 -17.09
N ALA A 113 5.08 -9.88 -18.30
CA ALA A 113 4.65 -11.19 -18.79
C ALA A 113 5.24 -12.37 -17.99
N LYS A 114 6.36 -12.15 -17.30
CA LYS A 114 7.01 -13.19 -16.50
C LYS A 114 6.22 -13.49 -15.24
N TRP A 115 6.21 -14.76 -14.86
CA TRP A 115 5.73 -15.21 -13.55
C TRP A 115 6.81 -14.99 -12.48
N PRO A 116 6.46 -15.08 -11.18
CA PRO A 116 7.43 -14.92 -10.10
C PRO A 116 8.61 -15.87 -10.24
N ASP A 117 9.80 -15.40 -9.87
CA ASP A 117 11.03 -16.18 -10.04
C ASP A 117 11.03 -17.43 -9.13
N THR A 118 11.35 -18.56 -9.75
CA THR A 118 11.70 -19.83 -9.11
C THR A 118 13.15 -20.15 -9.48
N ASP A 119 13.92 -20.71 -8.54
CA ASP A 119 15.34 -21.03 -8.69
C ASP A 119 16.27 -19.82 -8.89
N ASN A 120 15.96 -18.71 -8.20
CA ASN A 120 16.78 -17.49 -8.22
C ASN A 120 17.43 -17.23 -6.86
N THR A 121 18.76 -17.30 -6.80
CA THR A 121 19.58 -17.12 -5.58
C THR A 121 19.51 -15.71 -4.97
N THR A 122 18.92 -14.74 -5.68
CA THR A 122 18.64 -13.40 -5.14
C THR A 122 17.61 -13.45 -4.01
N PHE A 123 16.68 -14.40 -4.07
CA PHE A 123 15.63 -14.60 -3.06
C PHE A 123 16.05 -15.70 -2.08
N MET A 124 15.71 -15.51 -0.80
CA MET A 124 15.75 -16.57 0.21
C MET A 124 14.96 -17.78 -0.30
N PHE A 125 15.50 -18.97 -0.02
CA PHE A 125 14.91 -20.24 -0.45
C PHE A 125 14.84 -20.42 -1.99
N GLY A 126 15.49 -19.56 -2.77
CA GLY A 126 15.45 -19.61 -4.23
C GLY A 126 14.09 -19.26 -4.84
N SER A 127 13.13 -18.76 -4.05
CA SER A 127 11.75 -18.51 -4.48
C SER A 127 11.27 -17.14 -4.03
N GLN A 128 10.90 -16.31 -5.01
CA GLN A 128 10.36 -14.98 -4.76
C GLN A 128 9.13 -15.04 -3.85
N THR A 129 8.19 -15.95 -4.15
CA THR A 129 6.97 -16.10 -3.36
C THR A 129 7.26 -16.55 -1.93
N ALA A 130 8.19 -17.49 -1.73
CA ALA A 130 8.53 -17.99 -0.39
C ALA A 130 9.19 -16.91 0.47
N GLU A 131 10.16 -16.17 -0.07
CA GLU A 131 10.77 -15.01 0.62
C GLU A 131 9.70 -13.95 0.96
N ASN A 132 8.78 -13.68 0.03
CA ASN A 132 7.73 -12.68 0.23
C ASN A 132 6.75 -13.05 1.35
N VAL A 133 6.30 -14.31 1.37
CA VAL A 133 5.44 -14.84 2.44
C VAL A 133 6.18 -14.80 3.78
N PHE A 134 7.46 -15.19 3.81
CA PHE A 134 8.27 -15.17 5.02
C PHE A 134 8.37 -13.75 5.61
N TRP A 135 8.79 -12.75 4.83
CA TRP A 135 8.89 -11.38 5.35
C TRP A 135 7.55 -10.81 5.78
N THR A 136 6.49 -11.10 5.03
CA THR A 136 5.13 -10.65 5.38
C THR A 136 4.67 -11.25 6.72
N MET A 137 4.76 -12.58 6.87
CA MET A 137 4.17 -13.29 8.01
C MET A 137 5.07 -13.30 9.25
N CYS A 138 6.39 -13.32 9.07
CA CYS A 138 7.36 -13.41 10.17
C CYS A 138 7.94 -12.05 10.59
N SER A 139 7.72 -10.98 9.82
CA SER A 139 8.12 -9.62 10.20
C SER A 139 6.98 -8.61 10.10
N GLY A 140 6.34 -8.48 8.93
CA GLY A 140 5.32 -7.46 8.70
C GLY A 140 4.12 -7.57 9.64
N VAL A 141 3.52 -8.75 9.73
CA VAL A 141 2.38 -9.04 10.62
C VAL A 141 2.74 -8.86 12.10
N PRO A 142 3.86 -9.41 12.62
CA PRO A 142 4.29 -9.13 14.00
C PRO A 142 4.53 -7.65 14.30
N VAL A 143 5.18 -6.90 13.41
CA VAL A 143 5.43 -5.46 13.60
C VAL A 143 4.12 -4.67 13.57
N TRP A 144 3.21 -5.00 12.66
CA TRP A 144 1.85 -4.45 12.65
C TRP A 144 1.15 -4.69 13.99
N THR A 145 1.12 -5.94 14.46
CA THR A 145 0.52 -6.29 15.75
C THR A 145 1.17 -5.57 16.93
N ALA A 146 2.49 -5.38 16.92
CA ALA A 146 3.20 -4.64 17.97
C ALA A 146 2.76 -3.17 18.03
N TYR A 147 2.67 -2.49 16.88
CA TYR A 147 2.13 -1.13 16.80
C TYR A 147 0.69 -1.07 17.30
N GLU A 148 -0.12 -2.01 16.86
CA GLU A 148 -1.51 -2.06 17.25
C GLU A 148 -1.69 -2.25 18.77
N ALA A 149 -1.00 -3.23 19.35
CA ALA A 149 -1.03 -3.49 20.78
C ALA A 149 -0.55 -2.27 21.58
N PHE A 150 0.52 -1.61 21.12
CA PHE A 150 1.02 -0.40 21.76
C PHE A 150 0.00 0.75 21.70
N VAL A 151 -0.65 0.98 20.56
CA VAL A 151 -1.67 2.02 20.41
C VAL A 151 -2.89 1.74 21.30
N TRP A 152 -3.34 0.49 21.39
CA TRP A 152 -4.44 0.13 22.29
C TRP A 152 -4.10 0.32 23.75
N TRP A 153 -2.89 -0.06 24.16
CA TRP A 153 -2.41 0.20 25.51
C TRP A 153 -2.37 1.69 25.83
N MET A 154 -1.94 2.54 24.89
CA MET A 154 -1.94 3.99 25.06
C MET A 154 -3.36 4.56 25.22
N TYR A 155 -4.33 4.10 24.43
CA TYR A 155 -5.74 4.49 24.58
C TYR A 155 -6.35 4.00 25.90
N ALA A 156 -6.10 2.74 26.24
CA ALA A 156 -6.63 2.11 27.45
C ALA A 156 -6.20 2.81 28.74
N ASN A 157 -4.98 3.36 28.75
CA ASN A 157 -4.41 4.09 29.88
C ASN A 157 -4.64 5.62 29.81
N GLY A 158 -5.31 6.12 28.77
CA GLY A 158 -5.57 7.55 28.62
C GLY A 158 -4.33 8.39 28.34
N TYR A 159 -3.26 7.80 27.81
CA TYR A 159 -2.01 8.51 27.47
C TYR A 159 -2.07 9.28 26.14
N VAL A 160 -3.13 9.07 25.36
CA VAL A 160 -3.35 9.74 24.07
C VAL A 160 -4.72 10.40 24.05
N PRO A 161 -4.89 11.48 23.27
CA PRO A 161 -6.16 12.19 23.22
C PRO A 161 -7.25 11.33 22.59
N TYR A 162 -8.36 11.16 23.32
CA TYR A 162 -9.53 10.41 22.91
C TYR A 162 -10.68 11.35 22.53
N VAL A 163 -11.36 11.07 21.42
CA VAL A 163 -12.65 11.69 21.09
C VAL A 163 -13.68 10.63 20.79
N ASP A 164 -14.91 10.91 21.21
CA ASP A 164 -16.05 10.02 21.04
C ASP A 164 -16.91 10.43 19.83
N PHE A 165 -17.44 9.45 19.09
CA PHE A 165 -18.32 9.70 17.95
C PHE A 165 -19.67 10.32 18.36
N GLY A 166 -20.19 10.02 19.54
CA GLY A 166 -21.45 10.57 20.04
C GLY A 166 -21.34 12.06 20.38
N THR A 167 -20.16 12.51 20.83
CA THR A 167 -19.92 13.92 21.16
C THR A 167 -19.40 14.74 19.97
N HIS A 168 -18.55 14.14 19.12
CA HIS A 168 -17.91 14.83 18.00
C HIS A 168 -18.11 14.11 16.66
N PRO A 169 -19.36 13.84 16.23
CA PRO A 169 -19.64 12.99 15.07
C PRO A 169 -19.05 13.54 13.76
N VAL A 170 -19.15 14.85 13.55
CA VAL A 170 -18.63 15.51 12.33
C VAL A 170 -17.11 15.43 12.26
N TYR A 171 -16.42 15.73 13.37
CA TYR A 171 -14.96 15.66 13.44
C TYR A 171 -14.46 14.24 13.17
N CYS A 172 -15.05 13.23 13.81
CA CYS A 172 -14.66 11.84 13.59
C CYS A 172 -14.95 11.39 12.14
N ALA A 173 -16.10 11.77 11.57
CA ALA A 173 -16.40 11.46 10.16
C ALA A 173 -15.39 12.10 9.20
N VAL A 174 -15.03 13.37 9.41
CA VAL A 174 -13.99 14.04 8.62
C VAL A 174 -12.64 13.36 8.80
N LEU A 175 -12.29 12.95 10.02
CA LEU A 175 -11.02 12.31 10.30
C LEU A 175 -10.90 10.98 9.54
N VAL A 176 -11.93 10.12 9.55
CA VAL A 176 -11.99 8.89 8.72
C VAL A 176 -11.73 9.20 7.25
N LEU A 177 -12.32 10.28 6.72
CA LEU A 177 -12.13 10.68 5.32
C LEU A 177 -10.74 11.20 5.02
N VAL A 178 -10.04 11.80 5.98
CA VAL A 178 -8.69 12.37 5.80
C VAL A 178 -7.60 11.30 6.00
N MET A 179 -7.84 10.24 6.77
CA MET A 179 -6.82 9.23 7.09
C MET A 179 -6.11 8.61 5.88
N PRO A 180 -6.79 8.25 4.78
CA PRO A 180 -6.09 7.70 3.62
C PRO A 180 -5.16 8.72 2.95
N ALA A 181 -5.39 10.02 3.10
CA ALA A 181 -4.49 11.07 2.65
C ALA A 181 -3.29 11.23 3.60
N TRP A 182 -3.51 11.18 4.92
CA TRP A 182 -2.41 11.14 5.90
C TRP A 182 -1.48 9.95 5.66
N ARG A 183 -2.04 8.75 5.45
CA ARG A 183 -1.27 7.54 5.15
C ARG A 183 -0.39 7.74 3.91
N GLU A 184 -0.89 8.38 2.86
CA GLU A 184 -0.10 8.63 1.65
C GLU A 184 1.02 9.64 1.85
N LEU A 185 0.75 10.71 2.61
CA LEU A 185 1.78 11.67 2.95
C LEU A 185 2.89 11.00 3.75
N HIS A 186 2.53 10.27 4.81
CA HIS A 186 3.47 9.51 5.63
C HIS A 186 4.26 8.49 4.80
N PHE A 187 3.56 7.69 3.98
CA PHE A 187 4.18 6.73 3.07
C PHE A 187 5.17 7.40 2.14
N TYR A 188 4.82 8.50 1.46
CA TYR A 188 5.73 9.22 0.56
C TYR A 188 7.01 9.68 1.28
N LEU A 189 6.86 10.27 2.48
CA LEU A 189 7.99 10.79 3.23
C LEU A 189 8.97 9.68 3.62
N ILE A 190 8.47 8.58 4.17
CA ILE A 190 9.28 7.43 4.54
C ILE A 190 9.86 6.75 3.28
N HIS A 191 9.03 6.50 2.28
CA HIS A 191 9.42 5.78 1.08
C HIS A 191 10.50 6.53 0.31
N ARG A 192 10.35 7.84 0.11
CA ARG A 192 11.40 8.65 -0.53
C ARG A 192 12.69 8.69 0.28
N LEU A 193 12.59 8.74 1.62
CA LEU A 193 13.75 8.71 2.51
C LEU A 193 14.51 7.39 2.39
N ILE A 194 13.81 6.24 2.43
CA ILE A 194 14.44 4.93 2.36
C ILE A 194 15.01 4.60 0.97
N HIS A 195 14.73 5.42 -0.06
CA HIS A 195 15.41 5.37 -1.36
C HIS A 195 16.74 6.15 -1.39
N MET A 196 17.13 6.82 -0.31
CA MET A 196 18.35 7.62 -0.27
C MET A 196 19.58 6.80 0.16
N GLY A 197 20.48 6.54 -0.79
CA GLY A 197 21.86 6.10 -0.51
C GLY A 197 21.94 4.84 0.38
N PRO A 198 22.61 4.88 1.55
CA PRO A 198 22.75 3.72 2.43
C PRO A 198 21.40 3.16 2.93
N LEU A 199 20.39 4.01 3.12
CA LEU A 199 19.08 3.58 3.62
C LEU A 199 18.42 2.60 2.64
N TYR A 200 18.61 2.79 1.34
CA TYR A 200 18.09 1.84 0.35
C TYR A 200 18.68 0.45 0.56
N HIS A 201 20.01 0.36 0.74
CA HIS A 201 20.68 -0.93 0.88
C HIS A 201 20.37 -1.66 2.19
N ILE A 202 20.08 -0.92 3.27
CA ILE A 202 19.82 -1.46 4.61
C ILE A 202 18.33 -1.75 4.81
N VAL A 203 17.46 -0.86 4.34
CA VAL A 203 16.04 -0.85 4.69
C VAL A 203 15.19 -1.39 3.53
N HIS A 204 15.39 -0.85 2.32
CA HIS A 204 14.40 -1.01 1.24
C HIS A 204 14.76 -2.04 0.15
N LYS A 205 16.03 -2.48 0.11
CA LYS A 205 16.54 -3.42 -0.88
C LYS A 205 15.74 -4.73 -0.93
N VAL A 206 15.29 -5.23 0.22
CA VAL A 206 14.49 -6.46 0.31
C VAL A 206 13.20 -6.33 -0.49
N HIS A 207 12.48 -5.23 -0.30
CA HIS A 207 11.25 -4.95 -1.03
C HIS A 207 11.50 -4.88 -2.55
N HIS A 208 12.53 -4.15 -2.94
CA HIS A 208 12.89 -3.93 -4.36
C HIS A 208 13.55 -5.09 -5.08
N LYS A 209 13.85 -6.21 -4.41
CA LYS A 209 14.12 -7.47 -5.14
C LYS A 209 12.93 -7.85 -6.03
N ASN A 210 11.72 -7.43 -5.66
CA ASN A 210 10.47 -7.71 -6.36
C ASN A 210 10.18 -6.76 -7.54
N VAL A 211 11.11 -6.61 -8.48
CA VAL A 211 10.91 -5.80 -9.72
C VAL A 211 9.69 -6.21 -10.55
N ASN A 212 9.24 -7.46 -10.38
CA ASN A 212 7.97 -7.96 -10.85
C ASN A 212 7.11 -8.32 -9.63
N PRO A 213 6.36 -7.36 -9.06
CA PRO A 213 5.66 -7.57 -7.80
C PRO A 213 4.50 -8.56 -7.95
N GLY A 214 4.28 -9.32 -6.89
CA GLY A 214 3.09 -10.14 -6.67
C GLY A 214 2.45 -9.79 -5.32
N PRO A 215 1.24 -10.27 -4.99
CA PRO A 215 0.47 -9.82 -3.83
C PRO A 215 1.27 -9.81 -2.52
N TRP A 216 2.02 -10.89 -2.24
CA TRP A 216 2.88 -11.02 -1.06
C TRP A 216 4.08 -10.06 -1.02
N SER A 217 4.52 -9.53 -2.17
CA SER A 217 5.61 -8.54 -2.17
C SER A 217 5.21 -7.21 -1.52
N GLY A 218 3.91 -6.94 -1.36
CA GLY A 218 3.42 -5.69 -0.78
C GLY A 218 3.81 -5.47 0.68
N LEU A 219 3.98 -6.54 1.46
CA LEU A 219 4.55 -6.49 2.82
C LEU A 219 5.82 -7.35 2.92
N SER A 220 6.47 -7.65 1.79
CA SER A 220 7.80 -8.23 1.84
C SER A 220 8.82 -7.10 1.94
N MET A 221 9.19 -6.78 3.17
CA MET A 221 10.11 -5.69 3.47
C MET A 221 11.06 -6.12 4.59
N SER A 222 12.13 -5.34 4.81
CA SER A 222 12.97 -5.55 6.00
C SER A 222 12.20 -5.19 7.29
N PRO A 223 12.61 -5.69 8.46
CA PRO A 223 11.99 -5.31 9.73
C PRO A 223 12.04 -3.79 10.00
N LEU A 224 13.12 -3.12 9.64
CA LEU A 224 13.26 -1.67 9.80
C LEU A 224 12.27 -0.92 8.90
N GLU A 225 12.03 -1.42 7.69
CA GLU A 225 11.04 -0.85 6.79
C GLU A 225 9.63 -1.04 7.34
N HIS A 226 9.29 -2.23 7.86
CA HIS A 226 7.99 -2.43 8.52
C HIS A 226 7.78 -1.48 9.70
N ILE A 227 8.82 -1.26 10.52
CA ILE A 227 8.76 -0.34 11.66
C ILE A 227 8.43 1.08 11.16
N ALA A 228 9.12 1.54 10.12
CA ALA A 228 8.87 2.85 9.54
C ALA A 228 7.51 2.92 8.84
N TYR A 229 7.10 1.88 8.12
CA TYR A 229 5.85 1.79 7.37
C TYR A 229 4.62 1.89 8.29
N PHE A 230 4.59 1.14 9.39
CA PHE A 230 3.46 1.17 10.33
C PHE A 230 3.50 2.37 11.31
N SER A 231 4.61 3.09 11.40
CA SER A 231 4.76 4.26 12.28
C SER A 231 3.75 5.39 12.03
N GLY A 232 3.09 5.40 10.86
CA GLY A 232 2.11 6.42 10.52
C GLY A 232 0.95 6.50 11.52
N VAL A 233 0.64 5.41 12.23
CA VAL A 233 -0.42 5.37 13.26
C VAL A 233 -0.11 6.27 14.47
N LEU A 234 1.15 6.61 14.69
CA LEU A 234 1.58 7.43 15.84
C LEU A 234 1.03 8.87 15.78
N ILE A 235 0.45 9.30 14.65
CA ILE A 235 -0.25 10.58 14.54
C ILE A 235 -1.35 10.74 15.60
N HIS A 236 -1.95 9.63 16.03
CA HIS A 236 -3.02 9.60 17.03
C HIS A 236 -2.57 9.97 18.44
N PHE A 237 -1.26 10.11 18.66
CA PHE A 237 -0.73 10.54 19.95
C PHE A 237 -0.82 12.05 20.11
N VAL A 238 -0.99 12.77 19.01
CA VAL A 238 -1.12 14.24 18.99
C VAL A 238 -2.45 14.69 18.40
N VAL A 239 -3.02 13.96 17.44
CA VAL A 239 -4.34 14.24 16.88
C VAL A 239 -5.40 13.49 17.68
N PRO A 240 -6.33 14.18 18.36
CA PRO A 240 -7.43 13.53 19.07
C PRO A 240 -8.23 12.64 18.14
N SER A 241 -8.43 11.38 18.50
CA SER A 241 -9.16 10.44 17.66
C SER A 241 -9.77 9.30 18.46
N HIS A 242 -10.88 8.76 17.97
CA HIS A 242 -11.40 7.48 18.43
C HIS A 242 -10.48 6.32 17.99
N PRO A 243 -10.30 5.24 18.78
CA PRO A 243 -9.47 4.08 18.44
C PRO A 243 -9.72 3.47 17.05
N VAL A 244 -10.97 3.50 16.58
CA VAL A 244 -11.33 3.00 15.23
C VAL A 244 -10.57 3.71 14.10
N HIS A 245 -10.13 4.96 14.29
CA HIS A 245 -9.29 5.67 13.33
C HIS A 245 -7.92 5.00 13.22
N ALA A 246 -7.27 4.74 14.35
CA ALA A 246 -6.00 4.03 14.38
C ALA A 246 -6.13 2.62 13.80
N MET A 247 -7.23 1.91 14.11
CA MET A 247 -7.55 0.61 13.53
C MET A 247 -7.65 0.70 12.01
N PHE A 248 -8.40 1.70 11.51
CA PHE A 248 -8.55 1.93 10.08
C PHE A 248 -7.23 2.19 9.39
N GLN A 249 -6.36 3.01 9.97
CA GLN A 249 -5.06 3.28 9.40
C GLN A 249 -4.16 2.04 9.34
N LEU A 250 -4.14 1.26 10.42
CA LEU A 250 -3.35 0.04 10.51
C LEU A 250 -3.85 -1.06 9.56
N MET A 251 -5.16 -1.30 9.50
CA MET A 251 -5.79 -2.23 8.56
C MET A 251 -5.59 -1.80 7.11
N HIS A 252 -5.70 -0.50 6.84
CA HIS A 252 -5.44 0.04 5.50
C HIS A 252 -3.98 -0.18 5.10
N ALA A 253 -3.02 0.17 5.96
CA ALA A 253 -1.60 -0.07 5.70
C ALA A 253 -1.27 -1.56 5.53
N GLY A 254 -1.80 -2.42 6.40
CA GLY A 254 -1.53 -3.86 6.39
C GLY A 254 -2.16 -4.60 5.20
N LEU A 255 -3.39 -4.25 4.80
CA LEU A 255 -4.14 -5.03 3.82
C LEU A 255 -4.11 -4.44 2.41
N SER A 256 -3.97 -3.11 2.26
CA SER A 256 -4.00 -2.48 0.94
C SER A 256 -2.76 -2.74 0.09
N ALA A 257 -1.63 -3.07 0.72
CA ALA A 257 -0.39 -3.35 0.00
C ALA A 257 -0.50 -4.59 -0.90
N ALA A 258 -1.33 -5.59 -0.55
CA ALA A 258 -1.63 -6.72 -1.43
C ALA A 258 -2.20 -6.27 -2.78
N LYS A 259 -3.18 -5.36 -2.75
CA LYS A 259 -3.86 -4.81 -3.94
C LYS A 259 -2.87 -4.01 -4.79
N SER A 260 -2.05 -3.16 -4.18
CA SER A 260 -1.07 -2.34 -4.90
C SER A 260 0.14 -3.14 -5.39
N HIS A 261 0.20 -4.45 -5.16
CA HIS A 261 1.30 -5.32 -5.63
C HIS A 261 0.80 -6.54 -6.41
N THR A 262 -0.45 -6.57 -6.84
CA THR A 262 -0.98 -7.70 -7.62
C THR A 262 -0.16 -8.02 -8.87
N GLY A 263 0.49 -7.04 -9.49
CA GLY A 263 1.20 -7.20 -10.76
C GLY A 263 0.29 -7.20 -11.99
N PHE A 264 -0.99 -6.85 -11.80
CA PHE A 264 -2.03 -6.76 -12.82
C PHE A 264 -2.77 -5.43 -12.71
N ASP A 265 -3.20 -4.85 -13.83
CA ASP A 265 -4.08 -3.66 -13.85
C ASP A 265 -5.47 -3.95 -13.28
N ARG A 266 -5.96 -5.17 -13.53
CA ARG A 266 -7.31 -5.57 -13.17
C ARG A 266 -7.37 -7.02 -12.75
N VAL A 267 -8.35 -7.32 -11.91
CA VAL A 267 -8.81 -8.69 -11.64
C VAL A 267 -10.10 -8.90 -12.42
N VAL A 268 -10.06 -9.80 -13.41
CA VAL A 268 -11.20 -10.18 -14.24
C VAL A 268 -12.12 -11.08 -13.41
N VAL A 269 -13.38 -10.66 -13.28
CA VAL A 269 -14.42 -11.42 -12.55
C VAL A 269 -15.19 -12.30 -13.53
N ASP A 270 -15.58 -11.71 -14.66
CA ASP A 270 -16.27 -12.36 -15.77
C ASP A 270 -15.92 -11.66 -17.09
N ASP A 271 -16.60 -12.01 -18.19
CA ASP A 271 -16.30 -11.46 -19.51
C ASP A 271 -16.57 -9.95 -19.66
N ALA A 272 -17.46 -9.38 -18.84
CA ALA A 272 -17.86 -7.98 -18.89
C ALA A 272 -17.32 -7.16 -17.70
N THR A 273 -16.97 -7.82 -16.59
CA THR A 273 -16.67 -7.17 -15.31
C THR A 273 -15.23 -7.43 -14.88
N ALA A 274 -14.52 -6.35 -14.56
CA ALA A 274 -13.19 -6.42 -13.94
C ALA A 274 -13.04 -5.35 -12.86
N ILE A 275 -12.35 -5.72 -11.78
CA ILE A 275 -12.06 -4.81 -10.66
C ILE A 275 -10.67 -4.20 -10.89
N ASN A 276 -10.62 -2.87 -10.96
CA ASN A 276 -9.35 -2.15 -11.13
C ASN A 276 -8.52 -2.21 -9.84
N THR A 277 -7.24 -2.57 -9.96
CA THR A 277 -6.29 -2.65 -8.83
C THR A 277 -5.59 -1.33 -8.59
N ASP A 278 -5.66 -0.40 -9.53
CA ASP A 278 -5.05 0.92 -9.53
C ASP A 278 -3.54 0.90 -9.26
N ASN A 279 -2.87 -0.10 -9.83
CA ASN A 279 -1.50 -0.47 -9.47
C ASN A 279 -0.45 0.12 -10.45
N PHE A 280 -0.82 0.63 -11.62
CA PHE A 280 0.19 0.93 -12.66
C PHE A 280 1.24 1.96 -12.22
N TYR A 281 0.84 2.98 -11.46
CA TYR A 281 1.75 3.99 -10.92
C TYR A 281 2.82 3.39 -9.99
N HIS A 282 2.43 2.47 -9.10
CA HIS A 282 3.34 1.77 -8.19
C HIS A 282 4.13 0.64 -8.89
N TYR A 283 3.56 0.02 -9.92
CA TYR A 283 4.32 -0.90 -10.77
C TYR A 283 5.49 -0.19 -11.48
N LEU A 284 5.27 1.03 -11.99
CA LEU A 284 6.35 1.84 -12.57
C LEU A 284 7.44 2.18 -11.53
N HIS A 285 7.06 2.36 -10.27
CA HIS A 285 8.01 2.51 -9.17
C HIS A 285 8.91 1.26 -9.04
N HIS A 286 8.34 0.05 -8.98
CA HIS A 286 9.12 -1.19 -8.94
C HIS A 286 9.96 -1.45 -10.20
N LYS A 287 9.50 -0.93 -11.36
CA LYS A 287 10.24 -1.06 -12.62
C LYS A 287 11.45 -0.13 -12.71
N TYR A 288 11.34 1.10 -12.21
CA TYR A 288 12.32 2.16 -12.44
C TYR A 288 13.00 2.72 -11.17
N PHE A 289 12.48 2.41 -9.98
CA PHE A 289 13.02 2.68 -8.63
C PHE A 289 13.13 4.17 -8.24
N GLU A 290 13.41 5.05 -9.19
CA GLU A 290 13.70 6.47 -8.97
C GLU A 290 12.48 7.39 -9.23
N VAL A 291 11.28 6.83 -9.38
CA VAL A 291 10.05 7.54 -9.73
C VAL A 291 8.90 7.09 -8.82
N ASN A 292 7.84 7.88 -8.72
CA ASN A 292 6.59 7.47 -8.08
C ASN A 292 6.76 6.97 -6.64
N TYR A 293 7.38 7.77 -5.78
CA TYR A 293 7.55 7.41 -4.36
C TYR A 293 6.25 7.48 -3.56
N GLY A 294 5.24 8.15 -4.08
CA GLY A 294 3.96 8.30 -3.42
C GLY A 294 2.84 7.61 -4.15
N GLU A 295 1.65 8.14 -3.90
CA GLU A 295 0.40 7.72 -4.51
C GLU A 295 -0.29 8.95 -5.09
N ARG A 296 -1.37 8.75 -5.83
CA ARG A 296 -1.90 9.80 -6.72
C ARG A 296 -2.90 10.77 -6.07
N ARG A 297 -3.22 10.64 -4.77
CA ARG A 297 -4.18 11.60 -4.16
C ARG A 297 -3.50 12.92 -3.81
N ILE A 298 -2.25 12.89 -3.35
CA ILE A 298 -1.44 14.08 -3.11
C ILE A 298 -0.32 14.10 -4.16
N PRO A 299 -0.19 15.17 -4.98
CA PRO A 299 0.74 15.20 -6.13
C PRO A 299 2.20 15.49 -5.70
N LEU A 300 2.69 14.74 -4.72
CA LEU A 300 4.02 14.92 -4.13
C LEU A 300 5.10 14.63 -5.16
N ASP A 301 4.96 13.55 -5.93
CA ASP A 301 5.92 13.22 -6.99
C ASP A 301 5.96 14.26 -8.11
N GLU A 302 4.83 14.89 -8.47
CA GLU A 302 4.84 15.99 -9.44
C GLU A 302 5.53 17.22 -8.88
N TRP A 303 5.25 17.59 -7.62
CA TRP A 303 5.89 18.73 -6.96
C TRP A 303 7.40 18.57 -6.82
N PHE A 304 7.87 17.33 -6.65
CA PHE A 304 9.29 17.04 -6.51
C PHE A 304 9.95 16.46 -7.76
N GLY A 305 9.25 16.44 -8.90
CA GLY A 305 9.80 16.05 -10.20
C GLY A 305 10.17 14.57 -10.32
N THR A 306 9.47 13.70 -9.59
CA THR A 306 9.65 12.24 -9.57
C THR A 306 8.48 11.45 -10.18
N ALA A 307 7.43 12.13 -10.67
CA ALA A 307 6.28 11.48 -11.30
C ALA A 307 6.59 10.86 -12.68
N HIS A 308 6.04 9.67 -12.92
CA HIS A 308 6.13 8.89 -14.15
C HIS A 308 4.80 8.20 -14.45
N ASP A 309 4.25 8.45 -15.63
CA ASP A 309 2.92 8.00 -16.07
C ASP A 309 2.97 6.88 -17.14
N GLY A 310 4.16 6.35 -17.42
CA GLY A 310 4.41 5.35 -18.46
C GLY A 310 4.71 5.94 -19.83
N SER A 311 4.68 7.26 -19.99
CA SER A 311 4.88 7.91 -21.29
C SER A 311 6.36 8.03 -21.71
N PRO A 312 6.64 8.11 -23.03
CA PRO A 312 7.99 8.40 -23.53
C PRO A 312 8.54 9.73 -22.98
N GLU A 313 7.67 10.74 -22.79
CA GLU A 313 8.09 12.02 -22.21
C GLU A 313 8.53 11.86 -20.74
N ALA A 314 7.87 10.98 -19.98
CA ALA A 314 8.28 10.66 -18.60
C ALA A 314 9.59 9.88 -18.56
N ASP A 315 9.81 8.94 -19.49
CA ASP A 315 11.10 8.26 -19.66
C ASP A 315 12.22 9.27 -19.92
N GLU A 316 12.03 10.20 -20.85
CA GLU A 316 13.04 11.23 -21.16
C GLU A 316 13.36 12.11 -19.93
N ARG A 317 12.34 12.58 -19.20
CA ARG A 317 12.54 13.36 -17.96
C ARG A 317 13.32 12.58 -16.92
N MET A 318 12.99 11.30 -16.71
CA MET A 318 13.70 10.42 -15.80
C MET A 318 15.16 10.24 -16.21
N TYR A 319 15.44 9.93 -17.47
CA TYR A 319 16.80 9.73 -17.96
C TYR A 319 17.66 10.98 -17.86
N LYS A 320 17.10 12.16 -18.19
CA LYS A 320 17.78 13.46 -17.98
C LYS A 320 18.16 13.66 -16.52
N ARG A 321 17.24 13.40 -15.58
CA ARG A 321 17.49 13.50 -14.13
C ARG A 321 18.59 12.55 -13.66
N ILE A 322 18.53 11.28 -14.08
CA ILE A 322 19.55 10.27 -13.70
C ILE A 322 20.92 10.66 -14.24
N LYS A 323 21.01 11.12 -15.51
CA LYS A 323 22.26 11.59 -16.11
C LYS A 323 22.85 12.78 -15.35
N ALA A 324 22.01 13.76 -14.98
CA ALA A 324 22.44 14.91 -14.19
C ALA A 324 22.96 14.51 -12.80
N LYS A 325 22.28 13.58 -12.10
CA LYS A 325 22.76 13.05 -10.80
C LYS A 325 24.12 12.35 -10.92
N LYS A 326 24.34 11.55 -11.97
CA LYS A 326 25.63 10.89 -12.21
C LYS A 326 26.75 11.90 -12.44
N TRP A 327 26.49 12.94 -13.24
CA TRP A 327 27.45 14.03 -13.47
C TRP A 327 27.81 14.76 -12.17
N ALA A 328 26.82 15.11 -11.35
CA ALA A 328 27.03 15.83 -10.10
C ALA A 328 27.80 15.03 -9.04
N ARG A 329 27.80 13.69 -9.11
CA ARG A 329 28.53 12.83 -8.18
C ARG A 329 30.01 12.65 -8.54
N GLY A 330 30.46 13.19 -9.68
CA GLY A 330 31.77 12.90 -10.25
C GLY A 330 31.79 11.46 -10.76
N SER A 331 31.78 11.27 -12.08
CA SER A 331 31.91 9.94 -12.69
C SER A 331 33.20 9.25 -12.25
#